data_AF-A0A836VL80-F1
#
_entry.id   AF-A0A836VL80-F1
#
_cell.length_a   1.000
_cell.length_b   1.000
_cell.length_c   1.000
_cell.angle_alpha   90.00
_cell.angle_beta   90.00
_cell.angle_gamma   90.00
#
_symmetry.space_group_name_H-M   'P 1'
#
loop_
_entity.id
_entity.type
_entity.pdbx_description
1 polymer ?
#
loop_
_entity_poly.entity_id
_entity_poly.type
_entity_poly.pdbx_seq_one_letter_code
_entity_poly.pdbx_strand_id
1 'polypeptide(L)'
;MGNRPRILWSRQGSNQKNQESLCGKKSTAERNFQKRLSTISHDGRIQSLELGKTIFDFADDLAVEVPTSCGRNGKCHECVVEIISGMEALNAASEPESFLRGNYRLACQAVVERIDTEIHFAPLRRQPRILTLGQNKTHLDLDPMVSRRGLDVLYDGKVIDQYRGYLYGLAIDLGTTTVVIDLVDLETGDSLERLSFENPQRFGGSDVMHRISYDGGSDRGELQKAIVTAINRSIRNLSRAWKFPRRAIYEIIVAGNSSMRDLLFGLDIQSIGQKPYKSLIEHEYLEGKRSSTELNENAWKLGLRAHRETRLYGLPLIGSHVGADAAACLTAIDMASVEGEVVMMVDVGTNTEVVIGNAKRMLAASCPAGPAFEGGVVTY
;
A
#
# COMPACT_ATOMS: atom_id res chain seq x y z
N MET A 1 -18.56 -33.49 -33.44
CA MET A 1 -19.42 -32.43 -34.02
C MET A 1 -20.71 -32.38 -33.20
N GLY A 2 -20.76 -31.48 -32.21
CA GLY A 2 -21.78 -31.43 -31.18
C GLY A 2 -22.94 -30.48 -31.52
N ASN A 3 -24.15 -30.95 -31.29
CA ASN A 3 -25.45 -30.29 -31.47
C ASN A 3 -25.54 -28.92 -30.78
N ARG A 4 -26.02 -27.90 -31.52
CA ARG A 4 -26.57 -26.64 -30.99
C ARG A 4 -28.09 -26.64 -31.19
N PRO A 5 -28.92 -26.36 -30.16
CA PRO A 5 -30.33 -26.06 -30.36
C PRO A 5 -30.52 -24.58 -30.72
N ARG A 6 -31.23 -24.31 -31.82
CA ARG A 6 -31.80 -22.99 -32.18
C ARG A 6 -33.13 -22.81 -31.45
N ILE A 7 -33.27 -21.71 -30.71
CA ILE A 7 -34.54 -21.30 -30.10
C ILE A 7 -35.21 -20.29 -31.05
N LEU A 8 -36.41 -20.65 -31.52
CA LEU A 8 -37.35 -19.83 -32.27
C LEU A 8 -38.36 -19.21 -31.28
N TRP A 9 -38.54 -17.89 -31.32
CA TRP A 9 -39.70 -17.23 -30.72
C TRP A 9 -40.50 -16.50 -31.80
N SER A 10 -41.77 -16.89 -31.90
CA SER A 10 -42.79 -16.41 -32.83
C SER A 10 -43.33 -15.04 -32.44
N ARG A 11 -43.42 -14.13 -33.42
CA ARG A 11 -44.21 -12.90 -33.33
C ARG A 11 -45.70 -13.23 -33.54
N GLN A 12 -46.55 -12.82 -32.61
CA GLN A 12 -47.97 -12.59 -32.88
C GLN A 12 -48.28 -11.13 -32.54
N GLY A 13 -48.66 -10.37 -33.57
CA GLY A 13 -49.33 -9.09 -33.42
C GLY A 13 -50.84 -9.31 -33.38
N SER A 14 -51.54 -8.49 -32.62
CA SER A 14 -52.95 -8.22 -32.88
C SER A 14 -53.27 -6.75 -32.57
N ASN A 15 -53.96 -6.15 -33.53
CA ASN A 15 -54.46 -4.79 -33.58
C ASN A 15 -55.54 -4.55 -32.52
N GLN A 16 -55.57 -3.36 -31.92
CA GLN A 16 -56.82 -2.68 -31.63
C GLN A 16 -56.67 -1.16 -31.78
N LYS A 17 -57.62 -0.59 -32.53
CA LYS A 17 -57.68 0.79 -33.02
C LYS A 17 -58.26 1.75 -31.97
N ASN A 18 -57.79 3.00 -32.05
CA ASN A 18 -58.47 4.29 -31.93
C ASN A 18 -59.62 4.48 -30.92
N GLN A 19 -59.40 5.42 -30.01
CA GLN A 19 -60.35 6.52 -29.75
C GLN A 19 -59.55 7.81 -29.48
N GLU A 20 -59.58 8.74 -30.43
CA GLU A 20 -59.32 10.16 -30.19
C GLU A 20 -60.61 10.77 -29.59
N SER A 21 -60.51 11.65 -28.59
CA SER A 21 -60.70 13.09 -28.85
C SER A 21 -60.68 13.95 -27.55
N LEU A 22 -59.98 15.07 -27.70
CA LEU A 22 -60.33 16.42 -27.23
C LEU A 22 -60.09 16.85 -25.76
N CYS A 23 -59.14 17.79 -25.69
CA CYS A 23 -59.22 19.08 -25.00
C CYS A 23 -58.47 19.19 -23.67
N GLY A 24 -57.28 19.80 -23.73
CA GLY A 24 -56.51 20.17 -22.55
C GLY A 24 -55.04 20.46 -22.84
N LYS A 25 -54.75 21.44 -23.72
CA LYS A 25 -53.41 22.03 -23.82
C LYS A 25 -53.09 22.70 -22.47
N LYS A 26 -52.29 22.04 -21.63
CA LYS A 26 -51.48 22.70 -20.60
C LYS A 26 -50.04 22.19 -20.70
N SER A 27 -49.20 23.13 -21.10
CA SER A 27 -47.73 23.16 -21.18
C SER A 27 -46.93 21.90 -20.82
N THR A 28 -46.25 21.40 -21.84
CA THR A 28 -45.05 20.53 -21.81
C THR A 28 -43.81 21.21 -21.17
N ALA A 29 -44.00 22.25 -20.33
CA ALA A 29 -42.93 23.06 -19.74
C ALA A 29 -42.76 22.86 -18.21
N GLU A 30 -43.58 22.01 -17.58
CA GLU A 30 -43.55 21.79 -16.11
C GLU A 30 -43.08 20.38 -15.72
N ARG A 31 -42.32 19.68 -16.59
CA ARG A 31 -41.91 18.29 -16.34
C ARG A 31 -40.42 17.97 -16.31
N ASN A 32 -39.49 18.92 -16.34
CA ASN A 32 -38.05 18.61 -16.22
C ASN A 32 -37.22 19.81 -15.71
N PHE A 33 -37.39 20.21 -14.45
CA PHE A 33 -36.41 21.06 -13.78
C PHE A 33 -36.25 20.70 -12.30
N GLN A 34 -36.17 19.41 -12.01
CA GLN A 34 -35.52 18.97 -10.78
C GLN A 34 -34.03 18.94 -11.11
N LYS A 35 -33.30 19.98 -10.71
CA LYS A 35 -31.83 20.01 -10.72
C LYS A 35 -31.38 18.68 -10.13
N ARG A 36 -30.91 17.76 -10.98
CA ARG A 36 -30.33 16.51 -10.52
C ARG A 36 -29.02 16.94 -9.86
N LEU A 37 -29.05 17.11 -8.55
CA LEU A 37 -27.86 17.47 -7.77
C LEU A 37 -26.82 16.39 -8.06
N SER A 38 -25.73 16.76 -8.73
CA SER A 38 -24.65 15.82 -8.98
C SER A 38 -24.08 15.34 -7.66
N THR A 39 -23.53 14.14 -7.66
CA THR A 39 -23.15 13.45 -6.44
C THR A 39 -21.66 13.24 -6.36
N ILE A 40 -21.15 13.12 -5.14
CA ILE A 40 -19.85 12.54 -4.86
C ILE A 40 -20.01 11.11 -4.37
N SER A 41 -19.12 10.21 -4.81
CA SER A 41 -19.20 8.81 -4.40
C SER A 41 -17.85 8.14 -4.18
N HIS A 42 -17.89 7.10 -3.34
CA HIS A 42 -16.79 6.19 -3.04
C HIS A 42 -17.37 4.81 -2.67
N ASP A 43 -16.86 3.73 -3.29
CA ASP A 43 -17.28 2.34 -3.04
C ASP A 43 -18.81 2.13 -2.96
N GLY A 44 -19.53 2.74 -3.89
CA GLY A 44 -21.00 2.65 -3.99
C GLY A 44 -21.78 3.48 -2.97
N ARG A 45 -21.11 4.17 -2.03
CA ARG A 45 -21.71 5.18 -1.16
C ARG A 45 -21.76 6.51 -1.89
N ILE A 46 -22.87 7.25 -1.76
CA ILE A 46 -23.15 8.44 -2.55
C ILE A 46 -23.67 9.55 -1.63
N GLN A 47 -23.19 10.77 -1.82
CA GLN A 47 -23.66 11.98 -1.16
C GLN A 47 -23.92 13.07 -2.20
N SER A 48 -24.92 13.93 -1.98
CA SER A 48 -25.14 15.10 -2.85
C SER A 48 -24.00 16.11 -2.71
N LEU A 49 -23.54 16.68 -3.84
CA LEU A 49 -22.53 17.72 -3.82
C LEU A 49 -23.05 19.00 -3.19
N GLU A 50 -22.14 19.69 -2.51
CA GLU A 50 -22.35 20.96 -1.82
C GLU A 50 -21.14 21.85 -2.09
N LEU A 51 -21.39 23.09 -2.50
CA LEU A 51 -20.33 24.05 -2.81
C LEU A 51 -19.55 24.41 -1.54
N GLY A 52 -18.23 24.53 -1.68
CA GLY A 52 -17.35 24.95 -0.58
C GLY A 52 -16.93 23.84 0.37
N LYS A 53 -17.55 22.65 0.31
CA LYS A 53 -17.06 21.46 1.03
C LYS A 53 -15.81 20.90 0.36
N THR A 54 -14.90 20.39 1.16
CA THR A 54 -13.72 19.69 0.68
C THR A 54 -14.02 18.21 0.40
N ILE A 55 -13.19 17.55 -0.41
CA ILE A 55 -13.25 16.09 -0.56
C ILE A 55 -13.10 15.40 0.82
N PHE A 56 -12.35 15.99 1.75
CA PHE A 56 -12.24 15.46 3.12
C PHE A 56 -13.57 15.52 3.86
N ASP A 57 -14.31 16.62 3.75
CA ASP A 57 -15.63 16.75 4.41
C ASP A 57 -16.62 15.73 3.85
N PHE A 58 -16.61 15.50 2.54
CA PHE A 58 -17.40 14.43 1.94
C PHE A 58 -16.93 13.03 2.34
N ALA A 59 -15.63 12.82 2.55
CA ALA A 59 -15.12 11.56 3.07
C ALA A 59 -15.64 11.30 4.49
N ASP A 60 -15.70 12.32 5.36
CA ASP A 60 -16.33 12.20 6.68
C ASP A 60 -17.82 11.87 6.56
N ASP A 61 -18.56 12.60 5.71
CA ASP A 61 -19.99 12.38 5.46
C ASP A 61 -20.28 10.94 4.96
N LEU A 62 -19.39 10.40 4.12
CA LEU A 62 -19.47 9.03 3.59
C LEU A 62 -18.89 7.96 4.53
N ALA A 63 -18.40 8.35 5.71
CA ALA A 63 -17.68 7.49 6.65
C ALA A 63 -16.50 6.74 6.01
N VAL A 64 -15.72 7.45 5.20
CA VAL A 64 -14.49 7.00 4.53
C VAL A 64 -13.29 7.58 5.27
N GLU A 65 -12.45 6.71 5.84
CA GLU A 65 -11.32 7.17 6.66
C GLU A 65 -10.16 7.69 5.79
N VAL A 66 -10.02 9.02 5.75
CA VAL A 66 -8.86 9.74 5.19
C VAL A 66 -7.96 10.22 6.34
N PRO A 67 -6.64 9.99 6.29
CA PRO A 67 -5.76 10.31 7.42
C PRO A 67 -5.47 11.82 7.47
N THR A 68 -5.33 12.34 8.70
CA THR A 68 -4.86 13.71 8.93
C THR A 68 -4.22 13.83 10.31
N SER A 69 -3.07 14.51 10.37
CA SER A 69 -2.38 14.89 11.61
C SER A 69 -2.23 16.39 11.79
N CYS A 70 -2.42 17.17 10.71
CA CYS A 70 -2.31 18.63 10.72
C CYS A 70 -3.64 19.36 10.92
N GLY A 71 -4.76 18.65 11.09
CA GLY A 71 -6.08 19.27 11.19
C GLY A 71 -6.52 19.95 9.89
N ARG A 72 -6.29 19.29 8.74
CA ARG A 72 -6.79 19.71 7.40
C ARG A 72 -6.18 21.00 6.83
N ASN A 73 -4.99 21.41 7.27
CA ASN A 73 -4.32 22.62 6.79
C ASN A 73 -3.32 22.39 5.64
N GLY A 74 -3.30 21.20 5.04
CA GLY A 74 -2.40 20.85 3.94
C GLY A 74 -0.98 20.47 4.33
N LYS A 75 -0.47 20.75 5.54
CA LYS A 75 0.97 20.61 5.86
C LYS A 75 1.46 19.17 6.10
N CYS A 76 0.56 18.26 6.47
CA CYS A 76 0.96 16.88 6.79
C CYS A 76 1.15 15.99 5.55
N HIS A 77 0.56 16.32 4.40
CA HIS A 77 0.56 15.50 3.18
C HIS A 77 -0.01 14.09 3.34
N GLU A 78 -0.75 13.80 4.41
CA GLU A 78 -1.29 12.46 4.66
C GLU A 78 -2.58 12.21 3.87
N CYS A 79 -3.40 13.24 3.68
CA CYS A 79 -4.75 13.13 3.13
C CYS A 79 -4.80 13.04 1.59
N VAL A 80 -3.82 12.43 0.96
CA VAL A 80 -3.80 12.27 -0.50
C VAL A 80 -4.93 11.33 -0.92
N VAL A 81 -5.66 11.72 -1.95
CA VAL A 81 -6.74 10.95 -2.58
C VAL A 81 -6.58 11.00 -4.09
N GLU A 82 -7.06 9.97 -4.75
CA GLU A 82 -7.20 9.92 -6.21
C GLU A 82 -8.60 10.38 -6.60
N ILE A 83 -8.68 11.29 -7.55
CA ILE A 83 -9.93 11.71 -8.18
C ILE A 83 -10.12 10.86 -9.44
N ILE A 84 -11.03 9.89 -9.38
CA ILE A 84 -11.33 8.97 -10.48
C ILE A 84 -12.06 9.71 -11.60
N SER A 85 -12.97 10.62 -11.25
CA SER A 85 -13.65 11.52 -12.20
C SER A 85 -14.18 12.78 -11.50
N GLY A 86 -14.47 13.82 -12.30
CA GLY A 86 -15.02 15.10 -11.80
C GLY A 86 -13.96 16.05 -11.22
N MET A 87 -12.70 15.91 -11.64
CA MET A 87 -11.60 16.78 -11.21
C MET A 87 -11.84 18.25 -11.57
N GLU A 88 -12.50 18.51 -12.69
CA GLU A 88 -12.86 19.84 -13.21
C GLU A 88 -13.94 20.56 -12.38
N ALA A 89 -14.57 19.86 -11.43
CA ALA A 89 -15.52 20.44 -10.49
C ALA A 89 -14.84 20.97 -9.20
N LEU A 90 -13.53 20.72 -9.05
CA LEU A 90 -12.73 21.14 -7.91
C LEU A 90 -11.98 22.43 -8.20
N ASN A 91 -11.62 23.15 -7.13
CA ASN A 91 -10.70 24.27 -7.18
C ASN A 91 -9.34 23.87 -7.81
N ALA A 92 -8.63 24.85 -8.35
CA ALA A 92 -7.26 24.67 -8.80
C ALA A 92 -6.37 24.14 -7.67
N ALA A 93 -5.38 23.30 -8.03
CA ALA A 93 -4.43 22.76 -7.06
C ALA A 93 -3.67 23.90 -6.36
N SER A 94 -3.61 23.81 -5.03
CA SER A 94 -2.95 24.80 -4.17
C SER A 94 -1.45 24.50 -3.98
N GLU A 95 -0.68 25.44 -3.44
CA GLU A 95 0.76 25.26 -3.19
C GLU A 95 1.10 24.03 -2.32
N PRO A 96 0.33 23.68 -1.27
CA PRO A 96 0.53 22.42 -0.55
C PRO A 96 0.35 21.14 -1.39
N GLU A 97 -0.28 21.24 -2.56
CA GLU A 97 -0.48 20.11 -3.49
C GLU A 97 0.60 20.05 -4.58
N SER A 98 1.61 20.93 -4.51
CA SER A 98 2.67 21.06 -5.53
C SER A 98 3.49 19.79 -5.74
N PHE A 99 3.48 18.85 -4.80
CA PHE A 99 4.13 17.55 -4.90
C PHE A 99 3.27 16.50 -5.62
N LEU A 100 1.96 16.72 -5.76
CA LEU A 100 1.06 15.77 -6.42
C LEU A 100 1.08 15.94 -7.94
N ARG A 101 0.79 14.86 -8.66
CA ARG A 101 0.74 14.81 -10.14
C ARG A 101 -0.55 14.14 -10.59
N GLY A 102 -0.94 14.33 -11.86
CA GLY A 102 -2.08 13.64 -12.45
C GLY A 102 -3.41 13.94 -11.75
N ASN A 103 -4.15 12.91 -11.38
CA ASN A 103 -5.47 12.99 -10.77
C ASN A 103 -5.44 12.92 -9.23
N TYR A 104 -4.28 13.13 -8.60
CA TYR A 104 -4.17 13.14 -7.14
C TYR A 104 -4.38 14.53 -6.55
N ARG A 105 -5.06 14.59 -5.40
CA ARG A 105 -5.32 15.83 -4.64
C ARG A 105 -5.11 15.59 -3.15
N LEU A 106 -4.85 16.66 -2.40
CA LEU A 106 -5.02 16.62 -0.96
C LEU A 106 -6.52 16.79 -0.66
N ALA A 107 -7.14 15.77 -0.04
CA ALA A 107 -8.57 15.81 0.25
C ALA A 107 -8.99 17.05 1.05
N CYS A 108 -8.12 17.54 1.93
CA CYS A 108 -8.39 18.74 2.73
C CYS A 108 -8.23 20.08 1.98
N GLN A 109 -7.64 20.08 0.78
CA GLN A 109 -7.42 21.28 -0.03
C GLN A 109 -8.28 21.29 -1.31
N ALA A 110 -8.77 20.12 -1.73
CA ALA A 110 -9.68 19.97 -2.85
C ALA A 110 -11.11 20.40 -2.46
N VAL A 111 -11.49 21.62 -2.82
CA VAL A 111 -12.80 22.23 -2.57
C VAL A 111 -13.70 22.06 -3.79
N VAL A 112 -14.96 21.67 -3.60
CA VAL A 112 -15.96 21.61 -4.67
C VAL A 112 -16.44 23.01 -5.03
N GLU A 113 -16.15 23.44 -6.26
CA GLU A 113 -16.56 24.75 -6.81
C GLU A 113 -17.71 24.64 -7.83
N ARG A 114 -17.98 23.42 -8.32
CA ARG A 114 -19.09 23.15 -9.23
C ARG A 114 -19.84 21.89 -8.81
N ILE A 115 -21.16 21.90 -9.03
CA ILE A 115 -22.08 20.81 -8.64
C ILE A 115 -22.85 20.24 -9.84
N ASP A 116 -22.37 20.49 -11.05
CA ASP A 116 -22.96 20.02 -12.31
C ASP A 116 -22.31 18.72 -12.82
N THR A 117 -21.20 18.29 -12.23
CA THR A 117 -20.48 17.06 -12.57
C THR A 117 -20.43 16.10 -11.38
N GLU A 118 -20.58 14.80 -11.63
CA GLU A 118 -20.40 13.77 -10.60
C GLU A 118 -18.92 13.58 -10.27
N ILE A 119 -18.60 13.51 -8.97
CA ILE A 119 -17.23 13.33 -8.48
C ILE A 119 -17.09 11.91 -7.94
N HIS A 120 -16.05 11.21 -8.39
CA HIS A 120 -15.70 9.89 -7.85
C HIS A 120 -14.29 9.98 -7.31
N PHE A 121 -14.10 9.59 -6.05
CA PHE A 121 -12.77 9.61 -5.44
C PHE A 121 -12.47 8.31 -4.71
N ALA A 122 -11.18 8.05 -4.54
CA ALA A 122 -10.69 6.95 -3.72
C ALA A 122 -9.54 7.45 -2.84
N PRO A 123 -9.54 7.14 -1.52
CA PRO A 123 -8.31 7.20 -0.75
C PRO A 123 -7.28 6.26 -1.37
N LEU A 124 -5.98 6.47 -1.11
CA LEU A 124 -4.89 5.60 -1.58
C LEU A 124 -4.88 4.22 -0.89
N ARG A 125 -6.05 3.67 -0.54
CA ARG A 125 -6.21 2.45 0.25
C ARG A 125 -7.29 1.58 -0.37
N ARG A 126 -6.93 0.78 -1.37
CA ARG A 126 -7.66 -0.44 -1.69
C ARG A 126 -7.13 -1.57 -0.79
N GLN A 127 -8.02 -2.44 -0.29
CA GLN A 127 -7.65 -3.66 0.44
C GLN A 127 -7.56 -4.83 -0.55
N PRO A 128 -6.36 -5.24 -0.99
CA PRO A 128 -6.22 -6.44 -1.79
C PRO A 128 -6.49 -7.69 -0.94
N ARG A 129 -7.19 -8.68 -1.51
CA ARG A 129 -7.38 -9.99 -0.87
C ARG A 129 -6.11 -10.82 -1.03
N ILE A 130 -5.51 -11.21 0.09
CA ILE A 130 -4.34 -12.12 0.09
C ILE A 130 -4.82 -13.54 0.33
N LEU A 131 -4.33 -14.48 -0.48
CA LEU A 131 -4.47 -15.92 -0.23
C LEU A 131 -3.58 -16.32 0.95
N THR A 132 -4.20 -16.81 2.03
CA THR A 132 -3.53 -17.13 3.33
C THR A 132 -2.97 -18.56 3.40
N LEU A 133 -2.91 -19.29 2.27
CA LEU A 133 -2.50 -20.69 2.26
C LEU A 133 -0.99 -20.83 2.02
N GLY A 134 -0.22 -20.88 3.10
CA GLY A 134 1.16 -21.39 3.09
C GLY A 134 1.21 -22.81 3.66
N GLN A 135 2.02 -23.70 3.07
CA GLN A 135 2.26 -25.03 3.63
C GLN A 135 3.30 -24.98 4.76
N ASN A 136 3.01 -25.75 5.81
CA ASN A 136 3.85 -26.19 6.93
C ASN A 136 4.63 -25.12 7.72
N LYS A 137 4.17 -24.84 8.95
CA LYS A 137 5.06 -24.34 10.00
C LYS A 137 6.15 -25.38 10.24
N THR A 138 7.34 -25.17 9.71
CA THR A 138 8.54 -25.84 10.25
C THR A 138 8.62 -25.46 11.72
N HIS A 139 8.81 -26.42 12.62
CA HIS A 139 9.00 -26.10 14.03
C HIS A 139 10.32 -25.32 14.15
N LEU A 140 10.22 -24.02 14.41
CA LEU A 140 11.35 -23.14 14.64
C LEU A 140 11.53 -22.98 16.15
N ASP A 141 12.75 -23.22 16.64
CA ASP A 141 13.10 -22.85 18.00
C ASP A 141 13.17 -21.32 18.06
N LEU A 142 12.26 -20.71 18.83
CA LEU A 142 12.12 -19.27 18.90
C LEU A 142 13.31 -18.65 19.66
N ASP A 143 14.08 -17.82 18.96
CA ASP A 143 15.16 -17.00 19.54
C ASP A 143 15.03 -15.53 19.05
N PRO A 144 13.96 -14.82 19.46
CA PRO A 144 13.74 -13.44 19.05
C PRO A 144 14.77 -12.49 19.70
N MET A 145 15.17 -11.45 18.98
CA MET A 145 16.03 -10.37 19.53
C MET A 145 15.38 -9.69 20.74
N VAL A 146 14.06 -9.59 20.73
CA VAL A 146 13.28 -9.13 21.88
C VAL A 146 12.82 -10.34 22.71
N SER A 147 13.26 -10.40 23.96
CA SER A 147 12.90 -11.46 24.89
C SER A 147 12.37 -10.91 26.21
N ARG A 148 11.81 -11.79 27.05
CA ARG A 148 11.31 -11.44 28.38
C ARG A 148 12.00 -12.26 29.45
N ARG A 149 12.43 -11.60 30.54
CA ARG A 149 12.92 -12.25 31.76
C ARG A 149 12.13 -11.74 32.97
N GLY A 150 11.18 -12.53 33.44
CA GLY A 150 10.25 -12.08 34.48
C GLY A 150 9.38 -10.92 33.97
N LEU A 151 9.55 -9.74 34.56
CA LEU A 151 8.90 -8.50 34.12
C LEU A 151 9.78 -7.62 33.25
N ASP A 152 11.04 -7.96 33.03
CA ASP A 152 11.92 -7.18 32.16
C ASP A 152 11.71 -7.60 30.71
N VAL A 153 11.53 -6.60 29.82
CA VAL A 153 11.61 -6.77 28.36
C VAL A 153 13.01 -6.38 27.94
N LEU A 154 13.68 -7.28 27.22
CA LEU A 154 15.06 -7.14 26.77
C LEU A 154 15.12 -7.07 25.25
N TYR A 155 16.01 -6.25 24.71
CA TYR A 155 16.45 -6.32 23.32
C TYR A 155 17.93 -6.69 23.34
N ASP A 156 18.28 -7.82 22.73
CA ASP A 156 19.65 -8.36 22.70
C ASP A 156 20.30 -8.38 24.10
N GLY A 157 19.55 -8.93 25.07
CA GLY A 157 19.99 -9.05 26.47
C GLY A 157 19.99 -7.74 27.29
N LYS A 158 19.71 -6.58 26.69
CA LYS A 158 19.62 -5.29 27.41
C LYS A 158 18.16 -4.96 27.75
N VAL A 159 17.89 -4.63 29.02
CA VAL A 159 16.55 -4.20 29.46
C VAL A 159 16.16 -2.88 28.78
N ILE A 160 15.00 -2.86 28.12
CA ILE A 160 14.45 -1.70 27.40
C ILE A 160 13.07 -1.25 27.89
N ASP A 161 12.30 -2.13 28.54
CA ASP A 161 10.98 -1.80 29.09
C ASP A 161 10.56 -2.82 30.17
N GLN A 162 9.40 -2.58 30.79
CA GLN A 162 8.72 -3.54 31.65
C GLN A 162 7.54 -4.18 30.93
N TYR A 163 7.40 -5.49 31.07
CA TYR A 163 6.34 -6.28 30.47
C TYR A 163 4.99 -5.94 31.06
N ARG A 164 3.98 -5.81 30.18
CA ARG A 164 2.60 -5.42 30.54
C ARG A 164 1.55 -6.31 29.87
N GLY A 165 1.92 -7.57 29.63
CA GLY A 165 1.03 -8.57 29.01
C GLY A 165 1.11 -8.63 27.47
N TYR A 166 2.01 -7.88 26.85
CA TYR A 166 2.13 -7.79 25.39
C TYR A 166 3.61 -7.72 25.00
N LEU A 167 4.03 -8.57 24.06
CA LEU A 167 5.36 -8.58 23.47
C LEU A 167 5.22 -8.80 21.96
N TYR A 168 5.05 -7.71 21.21
CA TYR A 168 4.70 -7.79 19.80
C TYR A 168 5.81 -7.28 18.88
N GLY A 169 5.82 -7.85 17.67
CA GLY A 169 6.62 -7.39 16.54
C GLY A 169 5.75 -7.19 15.31
N LEU A 170 6.31 -6.53 14.30
CA LEU A 170 5.71 -6.43 12.97
C LEU A 170 6.63 -7.01 11.92
N ALA A 171 6.10 -7.85 11.04
CA ALA A 171 6.74 -8.22 9.79
C ALA A 171 6.06 -7.46 8.64
N ILE A 172 6.83 -6.70 7.87
CA ILE A 172 6.32 -5.86 6.79
C ILE A 172 6.91 -6.34 5.46
N ASP A 173 6.04 -6.73 4.54
CA ASP A 173 6.39 -6.89 3.13
C ASP A 173 6.01 -5.59 2.39
N LEU A 174 7.04 -4.86 1.96
CA LEU A 174 6.94 -3.55 1.34
C LEU A 174 7.10 -3.67 -0.17
N GLY A 175 6.04 -4.14 -0.82
CA GLY A 175 5.93 -4.20 -2.27
C GLY A 175 5.69 -2.83 -2.93
N THR A 176 5.94 -2.76 -4.23
CA THR A 176 5.72 -1.54 -5.02
C THR A 176 4.22 -1.20 -5.10
N THR A 177 3.35 -2.18 -5.30
CA THR A 177 1.89 -1.97 -5.41
C THR A 177 1.16 -2.24 -4.10
N THR A 178 1.57 -3.26 -3.36
CA THR A 178 0.90 -3.71 -2.14
C THR A 178 1.86 -3.72 -0.97
N VAL A 179 1.39 -3.31 0.20
CA VAL A 179 2.10 -3.43 1.47
C VAL A 179 1.32 -4.37 2.37
N VAL A 180 2.01 -5.34 2.93
CA VAL A 180 1.46 -6.32 3.87
C VAL A 180 2.13 -6.14 5.22
N ILE A 181 1.34 -6.15 6.29
CA ILE A 181 1.82 -6.04 7.67
C ILE A 181 1.24 -7.20 8.46
N ASP A 182 2.11 -7.98 9.08
CA ASP A 182 1.76 -9.06 9.99
C ASP A 182 2.10 -8.68 11.43
N LEU A 183 1.11 -8.76 12.32
CA LEU A 183 1.31 -8.59 13.76
C LEU A 183 1.71 -9.92 14.36
N VAL A 184 2.90 -9.99 14.95
CA VAL A 184 3.48 -11.24 15.48
C VAL A 184 3.60 -11.16 16.99
N ASP A 185 3.20 -12.22 17.68
CA ASP A 185 3.50 -12.43 19.08
C ASP A 185 4.92 -12.99 19.22
N LEU A 186 5.81 -12.25 19.89
CA LEU A 186 7.22 -12.60 19.99
C LEU A 186 7.50 -13.67 21.05
N GLU A 187 6.55 -13.98 21.95
CA GLU A 187 6.70 -15.10 22.90
C GLU A 187 6.33 -16.44 22.24
N THR A 188 5.38 -16.43 21.31
CA THR A 188 4.82 -17.64 20.69
C THR A 188 5.19 -17.83 19.22
N GLY A 189 5.67 -16.78 18.55
CA GLY A 189 5.92 -16.75 17.11
C GLY A 189 4.65 -16.72 16.25
N ASP A 190 3.47 -16.60 16.86
CA ASP A 190 2.21 -16.65 16.14
C ASP A 190 1.88 -15.34 15.42
N SER A 191 1.43 -15.46 14.17
CA SER A 191 0.77 -14.38 13.43
C SER A 191 -0.63 -14.18 14.01
N LEU A 192 -0.85 -13.01 14.61
CA LEU A 192 -2.10 -12.63 15.24
C LEU A 192 -3.08 -12.00 14.25
N GLU A 193 -2.58 -11.10 13.39
CA GLU A 193 -3.40 -10.34 12.45
C GLU A 193 -2.58 -9.89 11.25
N ARG A 194 -3.13 -10.09 10.05
CA ARG A 194 -2.51 -9.64 8.80
C ARG A 194 -3.34 -8.56 8.12
N LEU A 195 -2.72 -7.42 7.89
CA LEU A 195 -3.31 -6.29 7.16
C LEU A 195 -2.63 -6.13 5.79
N SER A 196 -3.41 -5.72 4.80
CA SER A 196 -2.90 -5.35 3.48
C SER A 196 -3.49 -4.04 3.01
N PHE A 197 -2.72 -3.28 2.24
CA PHE A 197 -3.19 -2.07 1.59
C PHE A 197 -2.35 -1.75 0.37
N GLU A 198 -2.94 -1.04 -0.59
CA GLU A 198 -2.23 -0.47 -1.73
C GLU A 198 -1.14 0.53 -1.26
N ASN A 199 0.04 0.47 -1.86
CA ASN A 199 1.17 1.30 -1.48
C ASN A 199 0.86 2.79 -1.80
N PRO A 200 0.82 3.66 -0.77
CA PRO A 200 0.44 5.06 -0.94
C PRO A 200 1.45 5.86 -1.79
N GLN A 201 2.64 5.32 -2.05
CA GLN A 201 3.65 5.95 -2.89
C GLN A 201 3.26 6.03 -4.39
N ARG A 202 2.11 5.45 -4.77
CA ARG A 202 1.59 5.47 -6.15
C ARG A 202 1.44 6.86 -6.77
N PHE A 203 1.25 7.92 -5.97
CA PHE A 203 1.20 9.29 -6.49
C PHE A 203 2.54 9.77 -7.07
N GLY A 204 3.67 9.23 -6.59
CA GLY A 204 5.00 9.52 -7.11
C GLY A 204 5.47 8.54 -8.19
N GLY A 205 4.64 7.55 -8.56
CA GLY A 205 4.95 6.61 -9.64
C GLY A 205 4.29 5.24 -9.45
N SER A 206 3.86 4.66 -10.58
CA SER A 206 3.27 3.31 -10.65
C SER A 206 4.30 2.19 -10.55
N ASP A 207 5.58 2.49 -10.79
CA ASP A 207 6.69 1.54 -10.69
C ASP A 207 7.91 2.16 -9.98
N VAL A 208 8.94 1.34 -9.79
CA VAL A 208 10.18 1.72 -9.11
C VAL A 208 10.93 2.86 -9.82
N MET A 209 11.00 2.85 -11.15
CA MET A 209 11.78 3.84 -11.90
C MET A 209 11.16 5.23 -11.86
N HIS A 210 9.83 5.30 -11.94
CA HIS A 210 9.10 6.55 -11.78
C HIS A 210 9.26 7.10 -10.37
N ARG A 211 9.23 6.24 -9.34
CA ARG A 211 9.47 6.65 -7.95
C ARG A 211 10.89 7.16 -7.71
N ILE A 212 11.91 6.51 -8.30
CA ILE A 212 13.29 7.01 -8.26
C ILE A 212 13.36 8.41 -8.88
N SER A 213 12.77 8.58 -10.07
CA SER A 213 12.78 9.87 -10.77
C SER A 213 12.05 10.96 -9.99
N TYR A 214 10.93 10.63 -9.35
CA TYR A 214 10.17 11.54 -8.50
C TYR A 214 10.99 11.97 -7.27
N ASP A 215 11.60 11.02 -6.56
CA ASP A 215 12.39 11.31 -5.36
C ASP A 215 13.68 12.08 -5.64
N GLY A 216 14.18 12.02 -6.89
CA GLY A 216 15.31 12.83 -7.35
C GLY A 216 14.98 14.29 -7.65
N GLY A 217 13.69 14.66 -7.63
CA GLY A 217 13.21 16.01 -7.90
C GLY A 217 13.17 16.92 -6.68
N SER A 218 12.38 18.00 -6.79
CA SER A 218 12.12 18.95 -5.69
C SER A 218 11.36 18.34 -4.52
N ASP A 219 10.64 17.24 -4.77
CA ASP A 219 9.66 16.65 -3.86
C ASP A 219 10.24 15.47 -3.06
N ARG A 220 11.57 15.44 -2.91
CA ARG A 220 12.33 14.39 -2.21
C ARG A 220 11.79 14.16 -0.79
N GLY A 221 11.63 12.88 -0.43
CA GLY A 221 11.17 12.48 0.91
C GLY A 221 9.65 12.39 1.07
N GLU A 222 8.85 12.91 0.13
CA GLU A 222 7.39 12.75 0.19
C GLU A 222 6.96 11.28 0.08
N LEU A 223 7.68 10.47 -0.71
CA LEU A 223 7.45 9.03 -0.80
C LEU A 223 7.73 8.31 0.53
N GLN A 224 8.78 8.71 1.26
CA GLN A 224 9.12 8.15 2.57
C GLN A 224 8.05 8.52 3.60
N LYS A 225 7.64 9.79 3.61
CA LYS A 225 6.59 10.30 4.50
C LYS A 225 5.26 9.59 4.28
N ALA A 226 4.90 9.33 3.02
CA ALA A 226 3.68 8.62 2.66
C ALA A 226 3.66 7.19 3.22
N ILE A 227 4.74 6.42 3.06
CA ILE A 227 4.78 5.05 3.56
C ILE A 227 4.83 4.98 5.10
N VAL A 228 5.61 5.85 5.74
CA VAL A 228 5.67 5.94 7.21
C VAL A 228 4.32 6.29 7.81
N THR A 229 3.59 7.20 7.17
CA THR A 229 2.21 7.56 7.57
C THR A 229 1.29 6.35 7.51
N ALA A 230 1.35 5.57 6.42
CA ALA A 230 0.52 4.39 6.26
C ALA A 230 0.85 3.29 7.28
N ILE A 231 2.14 3.03 7.55
CA ILE A 231 2.56 2.07 8.58
C ILE A 231 2.09 2.52 9.97
N ASN A 232 2.26 3.80 10.32
CA ASN A 232 1.79 4.35 11.59
C ASN A 232 0.27 4.24 11.77
N ARG A 233 -0.50 4.41 10.69
CA ARG A 233 -1.94 4.18 10.70
C ARG A 233 -2.27 2.71 10.93
N SER A 234 -1.56 1.79 10.28
CA SER A 234 -1.73 0.35 10.51
C SER A 234 -1.40 -0.06 11.95
N ILE A 235 -0.30 0.46 12.54
CA ILE A 235 0.02 0.29 13.96
C ILE A 235 -1.13 0.75 14.86
N ARG A 236 -1.69 1.93 14.59
CA ARG A 236 -2.83 2.48 15.35
C ARG A 236 -4.07 1.60 15.22
N ASN A 237 -4.34 1.09 14.03
CA ASN A 237 -5.51 0.23 13.78
C ASN A 237 -5.37 -1.11 14.50
N LEU A 238 -4.21 -1.76 14.42
CA LEU A 238 -3.88 -2.97 15.17
C LEU A 238 -4.02 -2.76 16.68
N SER A 239 -3.40 -1.70 17.20
CA SER A 239 -3.45 -1.31 18.61
C SER A 239 -4.88 -1.13 19.12
N ARG A 240 -5.78 -0.56 18.31
CA ARG A 240 -7.20 -0.41 18.66
C ARG A 240 -7.97 -1.73 18.61
N ALA A 241 -7.78 -2.51 17.54
CA ALA A 241 -8.49 -3.77 17.34
C ALA A 241 -8.13 -4.80 18.42
N TRP A 242 -6.84 -4.92 18.74
CA TRP A 242 -6.29 -5.87 19.70
C TRP A 242 -6.11 -5.29 21.11
N LYS A 243 -6.52 -4.03 21.34
CA LYS A 243 -6.53 -3.34 22.63
C LYS A 243 -5.19 -3.32 23.38
N PHE A 244 -4.08 -3.27 22.65
CA PHE A 244 -2.74 -3.11 23.23
C PHE A 244 -2.22 -1.68 22.99
N PRO A 245 -1.34 -1.12 23.84
CA PRO A 245 -0.74 0.17 23.59
C PRO A 245 0.37 0.05 22.53
N ARG A 246 0.45 0.96 21.53
CA ARG A 246 1.49 0.94 20.47
C ARG A 246 2.95 0.71 20.93
N ARG A 247 3.26 1.07 22.19
CA ARG A 247 4.56 0.85 22.83
C ARG A 247 4.86 -0.61 23.15
N ALA A 248 3.92 -1.52 22.95
CA ALA A 248 4.11 -2.96 23.08
C ALA A 248 4.66 -3.60 21.80
N ILE A 249 4.85 -2.80 20.72
CA ILE A 249 5.57 -3.23 19.53
C ILE A 249 7.04 -2.91 19.75
N TYR A 250 7.87 -3.93 19.90
CA TYR A 250 9.28 -3.80 20.27
C TYR A 250 10.23 -3.99 19.09
N GLU A 251 9.80 -4.63 18.02
CA GLU A 251 10.63 -4.88 16.83
C GLU A 251 9.79 -4.78 15.54
N ILE A 252 10.39 -4.25 14.48
CA ILE A 252 9.78 -4.18 13.15
C ILE A 252 10.81 -4.70 12.15
N ILE A 253 10.44 -5.71 11.38
CA ILE A 253 11.22 -6.24 10.27
C ILE A 253 10.54 -5.80 8.96
N VAL A 254 11.34 -5.38 7.98
CA VAL A 254 10.86 -5.04 6.65
C VAL A 254 11.62 -5.78 5.55
N ALA A 255 10.87 -6.42 4.66
CA ALA A 255 11.31 -7.00 3.40
C ALA A 255 10.74 -6.15 2.25
N GLY A 256 11.44 -6.11 1.12
CA GLY A 256 11.02 -5.37 -0.06
C GLY A 256 12.20 -5.13 -0.99
N ASN A 257 11.89 -4.79 -2.25
CA ASN A 257 12.93 -4.48 -3.22
C ASN A 257 13.83 -3.32 -2.76
N SER A 258 15.02 -3.22 -3.36
CA SER A 258 16.06 -2.27 -2.95
C SER A 258 15.56 -0.83 -2.80
N SER A 259 14.75 -0.36 -3.74
CA SER A 259 14.22 1.01 -3.72
C SER A 259 13.20 1.21 -2.60
N MET A 260 12.27 0.28 -2.42
CA MET A 260 11.23 0.40 -1.40
C MET A 260 11.82 0.38 0.01
N ARG A 261 12.74 -0.55 0.26
CA ARG A 261 13.44 -0.65 1.53
C ARG A 261 14.23 0.63 1.80
N ASP A 262 15.09 1.04 0.89
CA ASP A 262 15.96 2.20 1.10
C ASP A 262 15.17 3.52 1.24
N LEU A 263 14.05 3.68 0.52
CA LEU A 263 13.10 4.79 0.72
C LEU A 263 12.57 4.83 2.15
N LEU A 264 12.13 3.69 2.71
CA LEU A 264 11.61 3.65 4.09
C LEU A 264 12.68 4.08 5.11
N PHE A 265 13.93 3.71 4.88
CA PHE A 265 15.09 4.12 5.68
C PHE A 265 15.55 5.57 5.42
N GLY A 266 14.87 6.30 4.53
CA GLY A 266 15.19 7.70 4.22
C GLY A 266 16.51 7.88 3.47
N LEU A 267 16.96 6.84 2.76
CA LEU A 267 18.19 6.86 1.98
C LEU A 267 17.96 7.45 0.58
N ASP A 268 19.04 7.91 -0.03
CA ASP A 268 19.02 8.28 -1.44
C ASP A 268 18.93 7.03 -2.33
N ILE A 269 17.95 6.99 -3.23
CA ILE A 269 17.70 5.88 -4.13
C ILE A 269 18.11 6.15 -5.59
N GLN A 270 18.69 7.31 -5.91
CA GLN A 270 19.04 7.67 -7.29
C GLN A 270 20.00 6.67 -7.95
N SER A 271 20.97 6.15 -7.20
CA SER A 271 21.96 5.19 -7.71
C SER A 271 21.35 3.85 -8.16
N ILE A 272 20.14 3.51 -7.69
CA ILE A 272 19.42 2.31 -8.11
C ILE A 272 18.88 2.48 -9.54
N GLY A 273 18.54 3.71 -9.95
CA GLY A 273 18.01 4.00 -11.29
C GLY A 273 19.07 4.29 -12.35
N GLN A 274 20.35 4.38 -11.96
CA GLN A 274 21.45 4.74 -12.85
C GLN A 274 22.51 3.65 -12.85
N LYS A 275 23.07 3.33 -14.02
CA LYS A 275 24.15 2.33 -14.14
C LYS A 275 25.26 2.64 -13.12
N PRO A 276 25.67 1.68 -12.27
CA PRO A 276 25.48 0.23 -12.37
C PRO A 276 24.23 -0.36 -11.67
N TYR A 277 23.21 0.45 -11.40
CA TYR A 277 21.90 0.10 -10.84
C TYR A 277 22.02 -0.56 -9.46
N LYS A 278 22.63 0.13 -8.50
CA LYS A 278 22.91 -0.41 -7.17
C LYS A 278 22.53 0.57 -6.09
N SER A 279 22.07 0.04 -4.97
CA SER A 279 21.88 0.83 -3.75
C SER A 279 23.22 1.38 -3.27
N LEU A 280 23.21 2.55 -2.61
CA LEU A 280 24.39 3.05 -1.90
C LEU A 280 24.88 2.05 -0.85
N ILE A 281 23.96 1.31 -0.23
CA ILE A 281 24.25 0.26 0.74
C ILE A 281 24.98 -0.91 0.07
N GLU A 282 24.56 -1.29 -1.13
CA GLU A 282 25.25 -2.31 -1.92
C GLU A 282 26.63 -1.83 -2.37
N HIS A 283 26.76 -0.57 -2.78
CA HIS A 283 28.07 0.02 -3.11
C HIS A 283 29.04 -0.05 -1.92
N GLU A 284 28.60 0.37 -0.74
CA GLU A 284 29.43 0.31 0.46
C GLU A 284 29.82 -1.12 0.83
N TYR A 285 28.93 -2.09 0.64
CA TYR A 285 29.22 -3.51 0.85
C TYR A 285 30.30 -4.00 -0.13
N LEU A 286 30.14 -3.73 -1.43
CA LEU A 286 31.10 -4.13 -2.46
C LEU A 286 32.47 -3.45 -2.30
N GLU A 287 32.50 -2.25 -1.72
CA GLU A 287 33.73 -1.51 -1.40
C GLU A 287 34.35 -1.94 -0.06
N GLY A 288 33.75 -2.90 0.66
CA GLY A 288 34.24 -3.39 1.95
C GLY A 288 34.07 -2.42 3.11
N LYS A 289 33.24 -1.37 2.95
CA LYS A 289 32.93 -0.39 4.00
C LYS A 289 31.92 -0.91 5.03
N ARG A 290 31.19 -1.97 4.68
CA ARG A 290 30.25 -2.68 5.56
C ARG A 290 30.26 -4.18 5.28
N SER A 291 29.88 -4.97 6.27
CA SER A 291 29.89 -6.44 6.22
C SER A 291 28.63 -7.06 5.62
N SER A 292 27.51 -6.33 5.59
CA SER A 292 26.22 -6.78 5.08
C SER A 292 25.44 -5.61 4.48
N THR A 293 24.46 -5.93 3.63
CA THR A 293 23.52 -4.96 3.05
C THR A 293 22.26 -4.79 3.89
N GLU A 294 22.15 -5.46 5.03
CA GLU A 294 21.09 -5.25 6.01
C GLU A 294 21.16 -3.85 6.63
N LEU A 295 20.02 -3.36 7.14
CA LEU A 295 19.92 -2.07 7.81
C LEU A 295 19.26 -2.26 9.17
N ASN A 296 19.79 -1.58 10.19
CA ASN A 296 19.20 -1.62 11.52
C ASN A 296 19.23 -0.21 12.12
N GLU A 297 18.07 0.44 12.19
CA GLU A 297 17.93 1.79 12.72
C GLU A 297 16.87 1.86 13.82
N ASN A 298 16.95 2.90 14.64
CA ASN A 298 15.86 3.17 15.57
C ASN A 298 14.63 3.66 14.79
N ALA A 299 13.50 2.97 14.95
CA ALA A 299 12.28 3.21 14.19
C ALA A 299 11.73 4.64 14.38
N TRP A 300 11.94 5.26 15.57
CA TRP A 300 11.52 6.63 15.83
C TRP A 300 12.28 7.67 15.01
N LYS A 301 13.57 7.43 14.70
CA LYS A 301 14.33 8.34 13.82
C LYS A 301 13.73 8.43 12.42
N LEU A 302 13.10 7.33 11.97
CA LEU A 302 12.43 7.23 10.68
C LEU A 302 10.95 7.66 10.74
N GLY A 303 10.46 8.06 11.91
CA GLY A 303 9.09 8.55 12.10
C GLY A 303 8.06 7.46 12.44
N LEU A 304 8.46 6.19 12.60
CA LEU A 304 7.58 5.11 13.02
C LEU A 304 7.28 5.20 14.52
N ARG A 305 6.00 5.03 14.89
CA ARG A 305 5.48 5.29 16.23
C ARG A 305 5.13 3.99 16.96
N ALA A 306 6.16 3.32 17.46
CA ALA A 306 6.10 2.12 18.28
C ALA A 306 6.72 2.37 19.68
N HIS A 307 7.32 1.37 20.33
CA HIS A 307 8.16 1.58 21.51
C HIS A 307 9.33 2.53 21.19
N ARG A 308 9.86 3.27 22.18
CA ARG A 308 10.94 4.26 21.94
C ARG A 308 12.26 3.61 21.50
N GLU A 309 12.49 2.40 21.99
CA GLU A 309 13.67 1.60 21.66
C GLU A 309 13.42 0.64 20.48
N THR A 310 12.26 0.71 19.81
CA THR A 310 11.97 -0.17 18.66
C THR A 310 13.03 -0.01 17.58
N ARG A 311 13.56 -1.14 17.11
CA ARG A 311 14.44 -1.21 15.95
C ARG A 311 13.64 -1.54 14.70
N LEU A 312 13.95 -0.86 13.60
CA LEU A 312 13.53 -1.23 12.27
C LEU A 312 14.70 -1.98 11.63
N TYR A 313 14.51 -3.28 11.38
CA TYR A 313 15.47 -4.13 10.70
C TYR A 313 15.02 -4.35 9.25
N GLY A 314 15.83 -3.87 8.31
CA GLY A 314 15.66 -4.08 6.88
C GLY A 314 16.50 -5.26 6.45
N LEU A 315 15.84 -6.28 5.89
CA LEU A 315 16.50 -7.49 5.41
C LEU A 315 17.60 -7.17 4.37
N PRO A 316 18.64 -8.01 4.23
CA PRO A 316 19.74 -7.77 3.30
C PRO A 316 19.29 -7.80 1.83
N LEU A 317 19.92 -6.97 0.99
CA LEU A 317 19.78 -7.04 -0.47
C LEU A 317 20.62 -8.18 -1.04
N ILE A 318 20.10 -8.83 -2.08
CA ILE A 318 20.88 -9.75 -2.92
C ILE A 318 21.74 -8.95 -3.91
N GLY A 319 21.14 -8.00 -4.62
CA GLY A 319 21.87 -7.08 -5.49
C GLY A 319 21.00 -6.39 -6.55
N SER A 320 21.40 -5.18 -6.92
CA SER A 320 20.71 -4.32 -7.87
C SER A 320 19.21 -4.17 -7.55
N HIS A 321 18.33 -4.72 -8.39
CA HIS A 321 16.88 -4.69 -8.19
C HIS A 321 16.33 -5.90 -7.43
N VAL A 322 17.13 -6.96 -7.24
CA VAL A 322 16.76 -8.12 -6.43
C VAL A 322 16.99 -7.76 -4.97
N GLY A 323 15.90 -7.41 -4.29
CA GLY A 323 15.98 -6.89 -2.93
C GLY A 323 15.75 -7.93 -1.87
N ALA A 324 15.24 -7.44 -0.75
CA ALA A 324 15.17 -8.16 0.50
C ALA A 324 13.90 -9.02 0.63
N ASP A 325 12.90 -8.74 -0.21
CA ASP A 325 11.76 -9.61 -0.51
C ASP A 325 12.23 -10.98 -1.04
N ALA A 326 13.10 -10.99 -2.06
CA ALA A 326 13.68 -12.23 -2.57
C ALA A 326 14.50 -12.96 -1.50
N ALA A 327 15.26 -12.24 -0.67
CA ALA A 327 16.00 -12.83 0.45
C ALA A 327 15.06 -13.46 1.50
N ALA A 328 13.91 -12.83 1.78
CA ALA A 328 12.89 -13.38 2.67
C ALA A 328 12.31 -14.68 2.11
N CYS A 329 12.00 -14.72 0.81
CA CYS A 329 11.53 -15.91 0.12
C CYS A 329 12.54 -17.07 0.19
N LEU A 330 13.82 -16.79 -0.06
CA LEU A 330 14.89 -17.81 0.05
C LEU A 330 15.03 -18.36 1.48
N THR A 331 14.84 -17.49 2.47
CA THR A 331 14.85 -17.89 3.89
C THR A 331 13.64 -18.75 4.22
N ALA A 332 12.45 -18.37 3.73
CA ALA A 332 11.20 -19.09 3.99
C ALA A 332 11.19 -20.51 3.41
N ILE A 333 11.84 -20.74 2.26
CA ILE A 333 11.98 -22.07 1.66
C ILE A 333 13.21 -22.84 2.17
N ASP A 334 13.95 -22.28 3.13
CA ASP A 334 15.22 -22.80 3.62
C ASP A 334 16.17 -23.25 2.51
N MET A 335 16.39 -22.37 1.52
CA MET A 335 17.19 -22.67 0.33
C MET A 335 18.63 -23.12 0.68
N ALA A 336 19.12 -22.71 1.85
CA ALA A 336 20.43 -23.09 2.37
C ALA A 336 20.52 -24.58 2.76
N SER A 337 19.40 -25.24 3.04
CA SER A 337 19.34 -26.67 3.36
C SER A 337 19.09 -27.56 2.13
N VAL A 338 18.85 -26.97 0.96
CA VAL A 338 18.61 -27.72 -0.29
C VAL A 338 19.94 -28.24 -0.83
N GLU A 339 20.21 -29.53 -0.65
CA GLU A 339 21.38 -30.22 -1.20
C GLU A 339 21.03 -31.09 -2.40
N GLY A 340 21.92 -31.13 -3.41
CA GLY A 340 21.85 -32.10 -4.51
C GLY A 340 20.83 -31.79 -5.62
N GLU A 341 19.73 -31.14 -5.30
CA GLU A 341 18.72 -30.69 -6.27
C GLU A 341 18.97 -29.25 -6.73
N VAL A 342 18.38 -28.84 -7.85
CA VAL A 342 18.35 -27.44 -8.29
C VAL A 342 16.90 -26.98 -8.21
N VAL A 343 16.65 -26.01 -7.35
CA VAL A 343 15.33 -25.43 -7.13
C VAL A 343 15.27 -24.06 -7.81
N MET A 344 14.09 -23.73 -8.32
CA MET A 344 13.78 -22.41 -8.85
C MET A 344 12.69 -21.77 -7.99
N MET A 345 13.01 -20.63 -7.39
CA MET A 345 12.07 -19.73 -6.75
C MET A 345 11.71 -18.63 -7.74
N VAL A 346 10.42 -18.35 -7.90
CA VAL A 346 9.89 -17.30 -8.77
C VAL A 346 8.96 -16.44 -7.93
N ASP A 347 9.34 -15.18 -7.73
CA ASP A 347 8.47 -14.15 -7.17
C ASP A 347 7.78 -13.42 -8.31
N VAL A 348 6.45 -13.41 -8.31
CA VAL A 348 5.68 -12.79 -9.38
C VAL A 348 4.96 -11.58 -8.82
N GLY A 349 5.53 -10.41 -9.05
CA GLY A 349 4.90 -9.12 -8.77
C GLY A 349 5.06 -8.13 -9.91
N THR A 350 5.02 -6.84 -9.58
CA THR A 350 5.32 -5.74 -10.51
C THR A 350 6.68 -5.94 -11.21
N ASN A 351 7.66 -6.43 -10.44
CA ASN A 351 8.85 -7.06 -10.98
C ASN A 351 8.74 -8.57 -10.73
N THR A 352 9.35 -9.35 -11.60
CA THR A 352 9.49 -10.80 -11.40
C THR A 352 10.93 -11.10 -11.04
N GLU A 353 11.14 -11.59 -9.83
CA GLU A 353 12.42 -12.07 -9.34
C GLU A 353 12.49 -13.59 -9.53
N VAL A 354 13.60 -14.07 -10.08
CA VAL A 354 13.86 -15.50 -10.24
C VAL A 354 15.18 -15.83 -9.57
N VAL A 355 15.17 -16.81 -8.68
CA VAL A 355 16.38 -17.39 -8.10
C VAL A 355 16.43 -18.86 -8.43
N ILE A 356 17.51 -19.31 -9.08
CA ILE A 356 17.75 -20.73 -9.39
C ILE A 356 19.04 -21.19 -8.71
N GLY A 357 18.99 -22.35 -8.05
CA GLY A 357 20.18 -22.90 -7.43
C GLY A 357 19.87 -23.84 -6.27
N ASN A 358 20.84 -23.91 -5.36
CA ASN A 358 20.82 -24.71 -4.14
C ASN A 358 21.82 -24.16 -3.10
N ALA A 359 22.02 -24.87 -2.00
CA ALA A 359 22.89 -24.49 -0.91
C ALA A 359 24.32 -24.08 -1.33
N LYS A 360 24.84 -24.64 -2.43
CA LYS A 360 26.22 -24.37 -2.90
C LYS A 360 26.32 -23.14 -3.77
N ARG A 361 25.30 -22.87 -4.59
CA ARG A 361 25.31 -21.77 -5.54
C ARG A 361 23.89 -21.38 -5.92
N MET A 362 23.64 -20.07 -5.93
CA MET A 362 22.41 -19.46 -6.39
C MET A 362 22.72 -18.43 -7.49
N LEU A 363 21.82 -18.31 -8.46
CA LEU A 363 21.82 -17.27 -9.48
C LEU A 363 20.48 -16.53 -9.35
N ALA A 364 20.54 -15.21 -9.29
CA ALA A 364 19.36 -14.36 -9.19
C ALA A 364 19.25 -13.44 -10.41
N ALA A 365 18.02 -13.18 -10.84
CA ALA A 365 17.68 -12.20 -11.86
C ALA A 365 16.36 -11.49 -11.50
N SER A 366 16.18 -10.27 -11.96
CA SER A 366 14.90 -9.54 -11.88
C SER A 366 14.54 -9.03 -13.28
N CYS A 367 13.24 -9.07 -13.59
CA CYS A 367 12.69 -8.63 -14.86
C CYS A 367 11.45 -7.74 -14.61
N PRO A 368 11.31 -6.59 -15.27
CA PRO A 368 10.06 -5.82 -15.21
C PRO A 368 8.94 -6.60 -15.89
N ALA A 369 7.88 -6.95 -15.13
CA ALA A 369 6.73 -7.70 -15.63
C ALA A 369 5.44 -6.85 -15.70
N GLY A 370 5.36 -5.81 -14.87
CA GLY A 370 4.16 -4.99 -14.70
C GLY A 370 3.15 -5.60 -13.72
N PRO A 371 2.22 -4.81 -13.17
CA PRO A 371 1.37 -5.23 -12.06
C PRO A 371 0.13 -6.05 -12.47
N ALA A 372 0.12 -6.66 -13.67
CA ALA A 372 -1.08 -7.30 -14.22
C ALA A 372 -1.64 -8.41 -13.30
N PHE A 373 -0.76 -9.23 -12.73
CA PHE A 373 -1.13 -10.28 -11.77
C PHE A 373 -1.51 -9.74 -10.36
N GLU A 374 -1.15 -8.50 -10.06
CA GLU A 374 -1.53 -7.78 -8.84
C GLU A 374 -2.84 -6.98 -9.03
N GLY A 375 -3.49 -7.09 -10.19
CA GLY A 375 -4.72 -6.37 -10.55
C GLY A 375 -4.49 -4.97 -11.12
N GLY A 376 -3.23 -4.59 -11.41
CA GLY A 376 -2.90 -3.31 -12.02
C GLY A 376 -3.13 -3.32 -13.54
N VAL A 377 -3.74 -2.26 -14.07
CA VAL A 377 -4.02 -2.06 -15.53
C VAL A 377 -4.94 -3.15 -16.13
N VAL A 378 -5.65 -3.91 -15.31
CA VAL A 378 -6.64 -4.91 -15.73
C VAL A 378 -8.04 -4.41 -15.39
N THR A 379 -8.92 -4.31 -16.40
CA THR A 379 -10.27 -3.74 -16.24
C THR A 379 -11.28 -4.72 -15.63
N TYR A 380 -11.04 -6.04 -15.74
CA TYR A 380 -12.00 -7.10 -15.37
C TYR A 380 -11.37 -8.22 -14.57
#